data_AF-A0A7X8GP40-F1
#
_entry.id   AF-A0A7X8GP40-F1
#
_cell.length_a   1.000
_cell.length_b   1.000
_cell.length_c   1.000
_cell.angle_alpha   90.00
_cell.angle_beta   90.00
_cell.angle_gamma   90.00
#
_symmetry.space_group_name_H-M   'P 1'
#
loop_
_entity.id
_entity.type
_entity.pdbx_description
1 polymer ?
#
loop_
_entity_poly.entity_id
_entity_poly.type
_entity_poly.pdbx_seq_one_letter_code
_entity_poly.pdbx_strand_id
1 'polypeptide(L)'
;MKRKNARIRIFLVDSFTDRLFCGNPAAVCLLDAPLPARLMQQIAAEMNLSETAFAIPLNGSFKTASEYRIRWFTPKTEVPLCGHATLAAACVLFSEIGNSRETLYFESRSGRLAAS
;
A
#
# COMPACT_ATOMS: atom_id res chain seq x y z
N MET A 1 11.57 10.86 -26.80
CA MET A 1 11.26 9.84 -25.78
C MET A 1 10.51 10.51 -24.63
N LYS A 2 9.16 10.49 -24.64
CA LYS A 2 8.36 11.15 -23.58
C LYS A 2 8.42 10.26 -22.33
N ARG A 3 9.10 10.71 -21.26
CA ARG A 3 8.87 10.14 -19.93
C ARG A 3 7.38 10.36 -19.63
N LYS A 4 6.55 9.31 -19.67
CA LYS A 4 5.24 9.37 -19.02
C LYS A 4 5.55 9.59 -17.55
N ASN A 5 5.30 10.78 -17.03
CA ASN A 5 5.42 11.06 -15.60
C ASN A 5 4.42 10.16 -14.87
N ALA A 6 4.88 9.00 -14.41
CA ALA A 6 4.13 8.17 -13.50
C ALA A 6 4.12 8.91 -12.15
N ARG A 7 3.00 9.54 -11.80
CA ARG A 7 2.78 10.09 -10.47
C ARG A 7 2.45 8.93 -9.54
N ILE A 8 3.23 8.77 -8.47
CA ILE A 8 2.98 7.80 -7.42
C ILE A 8 2.51 8.59 -6.20
N ARG A 9 1.31 8.28 -5.69
CA ARG A 9 0.84 8.84 -4.42
C ARG A 9 1.42 7.99 -3.30
N ILE A 10 2.19 8.63 -2.42
CA ILE A 10 2.83 7.99 -1.27
C ILE A 10 2.26 8.62 0.00
N PHE A 11 1.81 7.78 0.91
CA PHE A 11 1.32 8.15 2.23
C PHE A 11 2.23 7.55 3.30
N LEU A 12 2.47 8.29 4.37
CA LEU A 12 3.19 7.80 5.54
C LEU A 12 2.18 7.60 6.67
N VAL A 13 2.12 6.38 7.20
CA VAL A 13 1.12 6.00 8.19
C VAL A 13 1.77 5.25 9.34
N ASP A 14 1.51 5.74 10.54
CA ASP A 14 1.89 5.10 11.80
C ASP A 14 0.79 4.14 12.24
N SER A 15 1.05 2.84 12.13
CA SER A 15 0.07 1.80 12.53
C SER A 15 0.05 1.57 14.03
N PHE A 16 -1.12 1.18 14.55
CA PHE A 16 -1.36 0.87 15.97
C PHE A 16 -1.19 2.06 16.92
N THR A 17 -1.41 3.28 16.43
CA THR A 17 -1.35 4.48 17.25
C THR A 17 -2.30 5.55 16.75
N ASP A 18 -2.67 6.46 17.65
CA ASP A 18 -3.42 7.70 17.42
C ASP A 18 -2.52 8.94 17.60
N ARG A 19 -1.22 8.74 17.87
CA ARG A 19 -0.24 9.80 18.11
C ARG A 19 0.84 9.78 17.03
N LEU A 20 1.21 10.96 16.55
CA LEU A 20 2.30 11.12 15.58
C LEU A 20 3.61 10.53 16.12
N PHE A 21 4.37 9.88 15.24
CA PHE A 21 5.70 9.32 15.52
C PHE A 21 5.72 8.20 16.56
N CYS A 22 4.57 7.54 16.77
CA CYS A 22 4.44 6.36 17.61
C CYS A 22 4.06 5.14 16.75
N GLY A 23 4.01 3.95 17.33
CA GLY A 23 3.56 2.75 16.60
C GLY A 23 4.57 2.26 15.55
N ASN A 24 4.07 1.71 14.44
CA ASN A 24 4.92 1.17 13.38
C ASN A 24 4.70 1.90 12.03
N PRO A 25 5.69 2.66 11.55
CA PRO A 25 5.56 3.45 10.33
C PRO A 25 5.62 2.56 9.09
N ALA A 26 4.70 2.79 8.16
CA ALA A 26 4.73 2.20 6.82
C ALA A 26 4.47 3.26 5.75
N ALA A 27 5.16 3.12 4.62
CA ALA A 27 4.82 3.86 3.41
C ALA A 27 3.74 3.11 2.63
N VAL A 28 2.73 3.81 2.12
CA VAL A 28 1.67 3.24 1.28
C VAL A 28 1.70 3.92 -0.08
N CYS A 29 1.98 3.14 -1.11
CA CYS A 29 1.99 3.56 -2.51
C CYS A 29 0.70 3.10 -3.21
N LEU A 30 -0.11 4.04 -3.66
CA LEU A 30 -1.30 3.75 -4.49
C LEU A 30 -0.93 3.84 -5.97
N LEU A 31 -1.08 2.74 -6.71
CA LEU A 31 -0.68 2.64 -8.12
C LEU A 31 -1.87 2.32 -9.03
N ASP A 32 -2.02 3.07 -10.13
CA ASP A 32 -3.02 2.77 -11.16
C ASP A 32 -2.67 1.53 -11.98
N ALA A 33 -1.39 1.15 -12.01
CA ALA A 33 -0.88 0.00 -12.75
C ALA A 33 0.32 -0.64 -12.04
N PRO A 34 0.59 -1.95 -12.26
CA PRO A 34 1.76 -2.61 -11.69
C PRO A 34 3.07 -1.97 -12.12
N LEU A 35 3.94 -1.72 -11.14
CA LEU A 35 5.35 -1.39 -11.39
C LEU A 35 6.21 -2.66 -11.45
N PRO A 36 7.33 -2.64 -12.18
CA PRO A 36 8.33 -3.69 -12.08
C PRO A 36 8.79 -3.87 -10.62
N ALA A 37 8.99 -5.12 -10.18
CA ALA A 37 9.40 -5.42 -8.81
C ALA A 37 10.70 -4.70 -8.41
N ARG A 38 11.64 -4.54 -9.35
CA ARG A 38 12.87 -3.76 -9.16
C ARG A 38 12.59 -2.31 -8.79
N LEU A 39 11.60 -1.68 -9.41
CA LEU A 39 11.25 -0.29 -9.13
C LEU A 39 10.52 -0.16 -7.79
N MET A 40 9.64 -1.11 -7.46
CA MET A 40 9.02 -1.18 -6.12
C MET A 40 10.10 -1.32 -5.02
N GLN A 41 11.10 -2.17 -5.24
CA GLN A 41 12.23 -2.33 -4.33
C GLN A 41 13.06 -1.05 -4.17
N GLN A 42 13.31 -0.33 -5.27
CA GLN A 42 14.02 0.96 -5.24
C GLN A 42 13.23 2.03 -4.47
N ILE A 43 11.91 2.09 -4.67
CA ILE A 43 11.04 3.00 -3.90
C ILE A 43 11.07 2.63 -2.42
N ALA A 44 10.96 1.35 -2.07
CA ALA A 44 11.01 0.91 -0.67
C ALA A 44 12.37 1.20 -0.01
N ALA A 45 13.46 1.07 -0.76
CA ALA A 45 14.79 1.45 -0.31
C ALA A 45 14.91 2.97 -0.07
N GLU A 46 14.34 3.78 -0.96
CA GLU A 46 14.29 5.24 -0.82
C GLU A 46 13.47 5.68 0.39
N MET A 47 12.33 5.03 0.65
CA MET A 47 11.49 5.34 1.82
C MET A 47 12.17 4.97 3.15
N ASN A 48 13.01 3.94 3.16
CA ASN A 48 13.79 3.49 4.32
C ASN A 48 12.97 3.31 5.62
N LEU A 49 11.72 2.87 5.49
CA LEU A 49 10.86 2.45 6.60
C LEU A 49 10.87 0.93 6.77
N SER A 50 10.23 0.41 7.82
CA SER A 50 10.07 -1.03 8.03
C SER A 50 9.55 -1.69 6.75
N GLU A 51 8.43 -1.19 6.22
CA GLU A 51 7.84 -1.67 4.98
C GLU A 51 7.21 -0.55 4.15
N THR A 52 7.21 -0.76 2.84
CA THR A 52 6.42 -0.03 1.87
C THR A 52 5.39 -0.97 1.25
N ALA A 53 4.11 -0.67 1.42
CA ALA A 53 2.99 -1.35 0.78
C ALA A 53 2.68 -0.73 -0.59
N PHE A 54 2.45 -1.56 -1.59
CA PHE A 54 2.01 -1.14 -2.92
C PHE A 54 0.64 -1.74 -3.19
N ALA A 55 -0.39 -0.89 -3.28
CA ALA A 55 -1.77 -1.31 -3.51
C ALA A 55 -2.27 -0.88 -4.90
N ILE A 56 -2.94 -1.80 -5.59
CA ILE A 56 -3.47 -1.62 -6.95
C ILE A 56 -4.93 -2.08 -6.94
N PRO A 57 -5.91 -1.26 -7.35
CA PRO A 57 -7.29 -1.69 -7.44
C PRO A 57 -7.42 -2.78 -8.50
N LEU A 58 -8.18 -3.83 -8.20
CA LEU A 58 -8.50 -4.91 -9.13
C LEU A 58 -9.82 -4.68 -9.85
N ASN A 59 -10.67 -3.84 -9.27
CA ASN A 59 -11.95 -3.44 -9.82
C ASN A 59 -12.20 -1.95 -9.57
N GLY A 60 -12.88 -1.25 -10.49
CA GLY A 60 -13.26 0.15 -10.30
C GLY A 60 -12.08 1.10 -10.04
N SER A 61 -12.32 2.13 -9.23
CA SER A 61 -11.33 3.14 -8.82
C SER A 61 -10.95 2.96 -7.36
N PHE A 62 -9.88 3.58 -6.87
CA PHE A 62 -9.55 3.54 -5.43
C PHE A 62 -10.69 3.94 -4.48
N LYS A 63 -11.67 4.73 -4.95
CA LYS A 63 -12.84 5.13 -4.13
C LYS A 63 -13.97 4.09 -4.12
N THR A 64 -14.03 3.22 -5.13
CA THR A 64 -15.15 2.29 -5.36
C THR A 64 -14.76 0.82 -5.35
N ALA A 65 -13.47 0.53 -5.48
CA ALA A 65 -12.87 -0.79 -5.47
C ALA A 65 -13.07 -1.46 -4.11
N SER A 66 -13.43 -2.74 -4.14
CA SER A 66 -13.49 -3.60 -2.96
C SER A 66 -12.33 -4.58 -2.91
N GLU A 67 -11.59 -4.74 -4.01
CA GLU A 67 -10.50 -5.71 -4.14
C GLU A 67 -9.25 -5.02 -4.67
N TYR A 68 -8.12 -5.34 -4.06
CA TYR A 68 -6.81 -4.77 -4.37
C TYR A 68 -5.77 -5.87 -4.46
N ARG A 69 -4.80 -5.72 -5.35
CA ARG A 69 -3.54 -6.44 -5.23
C ARG A 69 -2.64 -5.66 -4.29
N ILE A 70 -1.99 -6.36 -3.37
CA ILE A 70 -1.03 -5.75 -2.44
C ILE A 70 0.30 -6.51 -2.47
N ARG A 71 1.40 -5.77 -2.36
CA ARG A 71 2.75 -6.29 -2.16
C ARG A 71 3.47 -5.44 -1.13
N TRP A 72 4.40 -6.05 -0.40
CA TRP A 72 5.17 -5.35 0.62
C TRP A 72 6.65 -5.55 0.38
N PHE A 73 7.39 -4.47 0.57
CA PHE A 73 8.83 -4.46 0.44
C PHE A 73 9.43 -3.79 1.65
N THR A 74 10.38 -4.47 2.28
CA THR A 74 11.38 -3.81 3.13
C THR A 74 12.36 -3.05 2.23
N PRO A 75 13.29 -2.25 2.78
CA PRO A 75 14.34 -1.60 1.98
C PRO A 75 15.23 -2.58 1.21
N LYS A 76 15.25 -3.87 1.57
CA LYS A 76 16.17 -4.87 1.00
C LYS A 76 15.49 -5.97 0.19
N THR A 77 14.25 -6.32 0.53
CA THR A 77 13.55 -7.45 -0.11
C THR A 77 12.03 -7.31 -0.06
N GLU A 78 11.35 -7.96 -1.00
CA GLU A 78 9.93 -8.27 -0.92
C GLU A 78 9.66 -9.24 0.24
N VAL A 79 8.56 -9.04 0.95
CA VAL A 79 8.06 -9.95 1.99
C VAL A 79 6.67 -10.49 1.62
N PRO A 80 6.35 -11.74 1.97
CA PRO A 80 5.14 -12.40 1.48
C PRO A 80 3.85 -11.89 2.14
N LEU A 81 3.94 -11.37 3.37
CA LEU A 81 2.84 -10.84 4.16
C LEU A 81 3.37 -9.82 5.17
N CYS A 82 2.64 -8.71 5.37
CA CYS A 82 2.91 -7.76 6.44
C CYS A 82 1.61 -7.16 7.01
N GLY A 83 1.32 -7.43 8.29
CA GLY A 83 0.06 -7.03 8.93
C GLY A 83 -0.12 -5.53 9.07
N HIS A 84 0.86 -4.83 9.67
CA HIS A 84 0.74 -3.39 9.93
C HIS A 84 0.70 -2.57 8.64
N ALA A 85 1.50 -2.93 7.63
CA ALA A 85 1.46 -2.25 6.34
C ALA A 85 0.16 -2.54 5.55
N THR A 86 -0.52 -3.66 5.82
CA THR A 86 -1.89 -3.91 5.32
C THR A 86 -2.89 -2.99 6.01
N LEU A 87 -2.80 -2.84 7.34
CA LEU A 87 -3.64 -1.93 8.11
C LEU A 87 -3.44 -0.47 7.65
N ALA A 88 -2.19 -0.05 7.46
CA ALA A 88 -1.85 1.26 6.90
C ALA A 88 -2.50 1.48 5.52
N ALA A 89 -2.43 0.50 4.63
CA ALA A 89 -3.04 0.60 3.31
C ALA A 89 -4.58 0.72 3.38
N ALA A 90 -5.22 -0.07 4.25
CA ALA A 90 -6.67 0.03 4.48
C ALA A 90 -7.06 1.41 5.04
N CYS A 91 -6.31 1.91 6.03
CA CYS A 91 -6.54 3.23 6.61
C CYS A 91 -6.47 4.35 5.56
N VAL A 92 -5.47 4.34 4.68
CA VAL A 92 -5.37 5.31 3.56
C VAL A 92 -6.59 5.21 2.64
N LEU A 93 -7.02 4.00 2.30
CA LEU A 93 -8.16 3.80 1.39
C LEU A 93 -9.48 4.27 2.03
N PHE A 94 -9.69 4.03 3.32
CA PHE A 94 -10.90 4.48 4.02
C PHE A 94 -10.88 5.99 4.28
N SER A 95 -9.81 6.51 4.87
CA SER A 95 -9.76 7.88 5.39
C SER A 95 -9.36 8.91 4.33
N GLU A 96 -8.22 8.69 3.66
CA GLU A 96 -7.66 9.68 2.72
C GLU A 96 -8.32 9.63 1.35
N ILE A 97 -8.67 8.44 0.88
CA ILE A 97 -9.36 8.27 -0.40
C ILE A 97 -10.88 8.38 -0.26
N GLY A 98 -11.42 8.09 0.93
CA GLY A 98 -12.86 8.08 1.17
C GLY A 98 -13.57 6.92 0.46
N ASN A 99 -12.95 5.74 0.44
CA ASN A 99 -13.59 4.53 -0.07
C ASN A 99 -14.74 4.12 0.87
N SER A 100 -15.94 3.97 0.31
CA SER A 100 -17.17 3.77 1.09
C SER A 100 -17.55 2.29 1.28
N ARG A 101 -16.64 1.35 0.99
CA ARG A 101 -16.88 -0.07 1.25
C ARG A 101 -16.76 -0.37 2.74
N GLU A 102 -17.52 -1.35 3.21
CA GLU A 102 -17.41 -1.83 4.61
C GLU A 102 -16.19 -2.74 4.82
N THR A 103 -15.71 -3.39 3.76
CA THR A 103 -14.56 -4.30 3.82
C THR A 103 -13.78 -4.21 2.52
N LEU A 104 -12.46 -4.11 2.64
CA LEU A 104 -11.51 -4.18 1.54
C LEU A 104 -10.80 -5.52 1.58
N TYR A 105 -10.68 -6.14 0.41
CA TYR A 105 -9.96 -7.38 0.23
C TYR A 105 -8.63 -7.15 -0.48
N PHE A 106 -7.58 -7.77 0.04
CA PHE A 106 -6.25 -7.66 -0.54
C PHE A 106 -5.76 -9.03 -1.01
N GLU A 107 -5.54 -9.16 -2.32
CA GLU A 107 -4.85 -10.29 -2.93
C GLU A 107 -3.34 -10.14 -2.74
N SER A 108 -2.76 -11.07 -2.00
CA SER A 108 -1.32 -11.15 -1.76
C SER A 108 -0.75 -12.49 -2.21
N ARG A 109 0.59 -12.62 -2.19
CA ARG A 109 1.25 -13.91 -2.43
C ARG A 109 0.95 -14.96 -1.37
N SER A 110 0.56 -14.55 -0.16
CA SER A 110 0.17 -15.43 0.94
C SER A 110 -1.34 -15.71 0.98
N GLY A 111 -2.09 -15.27 -0.03
CA GLY A 111 -3.55 -15.44 -0.11
C GLY A 111 -4.33 -14.15 0.12
N ARG A 112 -5.65 -14.29 0.25
CA ARG A 112 -6.59 -13.17 0.41
C ARG A 112 -6.63 -12.70 1.87
N LEU A 113 -6.47 -11.41 2.07
CA LEU A 113 -6.62 -10.72 3.36
C LEU A 113 -7.88 -9.85 3.32
N ALA A 114 -8.47 -9.56 4.48
CA ALA A 114 -9.59 -8.65 4.62
C ALA A 114 -9.29 -7.60 5.70
N ALA A 115 -9.71 -6.36 5.48
CA ALA A 115 -9.68 -5.29 6.47
C ALA A 115 -11.00 -4.50 6.41
N SER A 116 -11.46 -4.07 7.57
CA SER A 116 -12.74 -3.38 7.80
C SER A 116 -12.54 -2.32 8.88
#